data_AF-A0A0G4KWR5-F1
#
_entry.id   AF-A0A0G4KWR5-F1
#
_cell.length_a   1.000
_cell.length_b   1.000
_cell.length_c   1.000
_cell.angle_alpha   90.00
_cell.angle_beta   90.00
_cell.angle_gamma   90.00
#
_symmetry.space_group_name_H-M   'P 1'
#
loop_
_entity.id
_entity.type
_entity.pdbx_description
1 polymer ?
#
loop_
_entity_poly.entity_id
_entity_poly.type
_entity_poly.pdbx_seq_one_letter_code
_entity_poly.pdbx_strand_id
1 'polypeptide(L)'
;MFQWLYHRIDPSYRFQKNIDQEVPPILKQLRYPYERSITKSQIAAVGGQNWSTFLGVLHWMMQLAQMLDGYTANRYDDACTESGIDVSGDHVIFDFLSKAYRDWLSMDEDAGDDEADRVLAPHVELMAEAFEHANSKYSSELEMLEAENSRLLREIEDLEKSTPDPALLDNHFKIMEEDKIKFEEYNELALQRTDKYENRGQVLQEELDKLMEELKEAEEERRGLQKIVDDQGISMQDIDRMTSEQDRLQKGIELASQRLEDVKKKLADREMEASHKLDDLERMVDNYNTVAYQIGLIPATAVNAKGRDFELQVTVNDGPDFGSSQLKGTSGSGSTDRLLADPTTGYQPAHILNLDLRGQIKNSLLTLRKEISERRSVAMDLMMKDHDLLDGIKEAIEDKRNEVEALEHRVRAAEEEYEKTKEVTTTQKMASDAQIEKMEKELAKMRGSLSESVQLMEQREMNTSIEYEQLVLRANALREELHTEIDRMLNDVIKFKIHVQKNLDDYEGFVADELEKELGSDELREDTRGLDM
;
A
#
# COMPACT_ATOMS: atom_id res chain seq x y z
N MET A 1 7.62 -66.22 -12.96
CA MET A 1 7.18 -64.81 -12.84
C MET A 1 8.14 -64.00 -11.99
N PHE A 2 8.27 -64.28 -10.68
CA PHE A 2 9.18 -63.55 -9.78
C PHE A 2 10.62 -63.44 -10.32
N GLN A 3 11.23 -64.57 -10.68
CA GLN A 3 12.59 -64.61 -11.22
C GLN A 3 12.75 -63.69 -12.44
N TRP A 4 11.80 -63.73 -13.38
CA TRP A 4 11.85 -62.88 -14.58
C TRP A 4 11.74 -61.39 -14.25
N LEU A 5 10.83 -61.00 -13.37
CA LEU A 5 10.70 -59.61 -12.91
C LEU A 5 11.95 -59.14 -12.15
N TYR A 6 12.56 -60.03 -11.37
CA TYR A 6 13.78 -59.68 -10.64
C TYR A 6 14.98 -59.49 -11.58
N HIS A 7 15.13 -60.31 -12.63
CA HIS A 7 16.19 -60.09 -13.63
C HIS A 7 16.01 -58.80 -14.44
N ARG A 8 14.78 -58.26 -14.53
CA ARG A 8 14.54 -56.92 -15.10
C ARG A 8 15.04 -55.80 -14.18
N ILE A 9 15.05 -56.03 -12.87
CA ILE A 9 15.54 -55.08 -11.86
C ILE A 9 17.06 -55.20 -11.69
N ASP A 10 17.59 -56.42 -11.61
CA ASP A 10 19.01 -56.72 -11.50
C ASP A 10 19.40 -57.81 -12.52
N PRO A 11 19.91 -57.42 -13.69
CA PRO A 11 20.31 -58.37 -14.74
C PRO A 11 21.49 -59.27 -14.35
N SER A 12 22.28 -58.88 -13.36
CA SER A 12 23.51 -59.56 -12.96
C SER A 12 23.28 -60.68 -11.93
N TYR A 13 22.11 -60.68 -11.29
CA TYR A 13 21.80 -61.61 -10.21
C TYR A 13 21.57 -63.04 -10.71
N ARG A 14 22.25 -64.00 -10.07
CA ARG A 14 22.08 -65.44 -10.33
C ARG A 14 21.46 -66.12 -9.12
N PHE A 15 20.28 -66.71 -9.32
CA PHE A 15 19.60 -67.52 -8.30
C PHE A 15 20.36 -68.84 -8.09
N GLN A 16 20.79 -69.15 -6.87
CA GLN A 16 21.64 -70.31 -6.56
C GLN A 16 20.93 -71.37 -5.70
N LYS A 17 19.98 -70.95 -4.87
CA LYS A 17 19.20 -71.79 -3.94
C LYS A 17 17.74 -71.82 -4.37
N ASN A 18 16.94 -72.63 -3.66
CA ASN A 18 15.50 -72.69 -3.88
C ASN A 18 14.85 -71.33 -3.61
N ILE A 19 13.84 -71.01 -4.43
CA ILE A 19 13.14 -69.72 -4.46
C ILE A 19 12.56 -69.34 -3.09
N ASP A 20 12.10 -70.31 -2.30
CA ASP A 20 11.55 -70.10 -0.95
C ASP A 20 12.57 -69.56 0.07
N GLN A 21 13.87 -69.73 -0.21
CA GLN A 21 14.96 -69.26 0.63
C GLN A 21 15.55 -67.93 0.17
N GLU A 22 15.50 -67.64 -1.14
CA GLU A 22 16.09 -66.43 -1.72
C GLU A 22 15.10 -65.26 -1.81
N VAL A 23 13.79 -65.52 -1.94
CA VAL A 23 12.78 -64.46 -2.04
C VAL A 23 12.71 -63.54 -0.81
N PRO A 24 12.71 -64.02 0.46
CA PRO A 24 12.63 -63.12 1.60
C PRO A 24 13.82 -62.16 1.74
N PRO A 25 15.10 -62.61 1.60
CA PRO A 25 16.24 -61.70 1.57
C PRO A 25 16.19 -60.70 0.42
N ILE A 26 15.77 -61.14 -0.78
CA ILE A 26 15.64 -60.26 -1.95
C ILE A 26 14.60 -59.16 -1.70
N LEU A 27 13.42 -59.50 -1.17
CA LEU A 27 12.38 -58.51 -0.86
C LEU A 27 12.84 -57.50 0.19
N LYS A 28 13.62 -57.94 1.17
CA LYS A 28 14.24 -57.07 2.16
C LYS A 28 15.29 -56.14 1.54
N GLN A 29 16.10 -56.63 0.60
CA GLN A 29 17.10 -55.83 -0.11
C GLN A 29 16.45 -54.79 -1.03
N LEU A 30 15.39 -55.18 -1.74
CA LEU A 30 14.56 -54.27 -2.53
C LEU A 30 13.72 -53.30 -1.67
N ARG A 31 13.80 -53.42 -0.33
CA ARG A 31 13.03 -52.63 0.64
C ARG A 31 11.53 -52.68 0.38
N TYR A 32 11.02 -53.87 0.09
CA TYR A 32 9.58 -54.05 -0.12
C TYR A 32 8.81 -53.63 1.15
N PRO A 33 7.86 -52.68 1.07
CA PRO A 33 7.23 -52.09 2.26
C PRO A 33 6.56 -53.10 3.21
N TYR A 34 6.11 -54.24 2.67
CA TYR A 34 5.42 -55.29 3.43
C TYR A 34 6.25 -56.57 3.55
N GLU A 35 7.58 -56.50 3.48
CA GLU A 35 8.48 -57.66 3.64
C GLU A 35 8.18 -58.51 4.89
N ARG A 36 7.78 -57.86 5.99
CA ARG A 36 7.57 -58.49 7.30
C ARG A 36 6.28 -59.30 7.39
N SER A 37 5.32 -59.05 6.51
CA SER A 37 4.05 -59.79 6.48
C SER A 37 4.15 -61.11 5.71
N ILE A 38 5.28 -61.34 5.01
CA ILE A 38 5.50 -62.52 4.19
C ILE A 38 6.44 -63.48 4.92
N THR A 39 5.91 -64.64 5.30
CA THR A 39 6.70 -65.69 5.98
C THR A 39 7.22 -66.74 5.00
N LYS A 40 8.33 -67.40 5.35
CA LYS A 40 8.93 -68.49 4.55
C LYS A 40 7.92 -69.61 4.21
N SER A 41 7.03 -69.93 5.15
CA SER A 41 6.00 -70.95 4.98
C SER A 41 4.98 -70.62 3.89
N GLN A 42 4.66 -69.33 3.70
CA GLN A 42 3.70 -68.88 2.69
C GLN A 42 4.31 -68.90 1.28
N ILE A 43 5.63 -68.73 1.17
CA ILE A 43 6.35 -68.73 -0.12
C ILE A 43 6.51 -70.16 -0.67
N ALA A 44 6.56 -71.18 0.20
CA ALA A 44 6.59 -72.57 -0.23
C ALA A 44 5.30 -73.01 -0.95
N ALA A 45 4.16 -72.35 -0.68
CA ALA A 45 2.84 -72.66 -1.25
C ALA A 45 2.08 -71.38 -1.64
N VAL A 46 2.57 -70.68 -2.66
CA VAL A 46 2.04 -69.36 -3.08
C VAL A 46 0.61 -69.37 -3.63
N GLY A 47 0.10 -70.51 -4.12
CA GLY A 47 -1.21 -70.63 -4.79
C GLY A 47 -2.43 -70.80 -3.87
N GLY A 48 -2.25 -70.71 -2.55
CA GLY A 48 -3.34 -70.85 -1.56
C GLY A 48 -4.07 -69.53 -1.25
N GLN A 49 -4.60 -69.43 -0.02
CA GLN A 49 -5.36 -68.24 0.45
C GLN A 49 -4.55 -66.93 0.39
N ASN A 50 -3.21 -66.99 0.36
CA ASN A 50 -2.32 -65.82 0.33
C ASN A 50 -1.88 -65.41 -1.09
N TRP A 51 -2.48 -65.97 -2.15
CA TRP A 51 -2.11 -65.65 -3.54
C TRP A 51 -2.26 -64.16 -3.89
N SER A 52 -3.28 -63.48 -3.35
CA SER A 52 -3.51 -62.04 -3.57
C SER A 52 -2.34 -61.18 -3.06
N THR A 53 -1.72 -61.57 -1.94
CA THR A 53 -0.52 -60.91 -1.40
C THR A 53 0.67 -61.07 -2.34
N PHE A 54 0.91 -62.29 -2.84
CA PHE A 54 2.00 -62.54 -3.79
C PHE A 54 1.77 -61.88 -5.15
N LEU A 55 0.53 -61.78 -5.60
CA LEU A 55 0.17 -61.01 -6.80
C LEU A 55 0.47 -59.52 -6.60
N GLY A 56 0.18 -58.96 -5.42
CA GLY A 56 0.56 -57.60 -5.04
C GLY A 56 2.07 -57.37 -5.06
N VAL A 57 2.86 -58.34 -4.57
CA VAL A 57 4.33 -58.30 -4.65
C VAL A 57 4.80 -58.29 -6.11
N LEU A 58 4.26 -59.18 -6.95
CA LEU A 58 4.62 -59.24 -8.38
C LEU A 58 4.25 -57.95 -9.11
N HIS A 59 3.07 -57.39 -8.83
CA HIS A 59 2.66 -56.11 -9.39
C HIS A 59 3.59 -54.97 -8.95
N TRP A 60 3.95 -54.91 -7.67
CA TRP A 60 4.91 -53.93 -7.17
C TRP A 60 6.28 -54.07 -7.84
N MET A 61 6.80 -55.29 -7.99
CA MET A 61 8.06 -55.53 -8.70
C MET A 61 7.99 -55.13 -10.18
N MET A 62 6.83 -55.35 -10.84
CA MET A 62 6.61 -54.91 -12.21
C MET A 62 6.63 -53.38 -12.31
N GLN A 63 5.96 -52.67 -11.39
CA GLN A 63 5.98 -51.21 -11.33
C GLN A 63 7.40 -50.68 -11.06
N LEU A 64 8.14 -51.33 -10.16
CA LEU A 64 9.54 -50.99 -9.89
C LEU A 64 10.41 -51.19 -11.14
N ALA A 65 10.26 -52.29 -11.86
CA ALA A 65 10.98 -52.53 -13.11
C ALA A 65 10.63 -51.48 -14.18
N GLN A 66 9.34 -51.14 -14.33
CA GLN A 66 8.90 -50.10 -15.28
C GLN A 66 9.46 -48.72 -14.93
N MET A 67 9.57 -48.40 -13.64
CA MET A 67 10.16 -47.16 -13.14
C MET A 67 11.66 -47.12 -13.44
N LEU A 68 12.40 -48.20 -13.17
CA LEU A 68 13.83 -48.30 -13.49
C LEU A 68 14.08 -48.17 -15.00
N ASP A 69 13.30 -48.88 -15.82
CA ASP A 69 13.30 -48.73 -17.28
C ASP A 69 12.92 -47.29 -17.71
N GLY A 70 12.17 -46.57 -16.86
CA GLY A 70 11.80 -45.17 -17.06
C GLY A 70 12.98 -44.22 -16.87
N TYR A 71 13.76 -44.44 -15.81
CA TYR A 71 14.98 -43.69 -15.53
C TYR A 71 16.06 -43.93 -16.59
N THR A 72 16.23 -45.17 -17.06
CA THR A 72 17.21 -45.47 -18.12
C THR A 72 16.82 -44.90 -19.48
N ALA A 73 15.53 -44.63 -19.69
CA ALA A 73 15.00 -44.10 -20.94
C ALA A 73 14.70 -42.59 -20.86
N ASN A 74 15.17 -41.90 -19.82
CA ASN A 74 15.00 -40.45 -19.64
C ASN A 74 13.53 -39.98 -19.72
N ARG A 75 12.58 -40.80 -19.25
CA ARG A 75 11.13 -40.51 -19.32
C ARG A 75 10.64 -39.53 -18.26
N TYR A 76 11.52 -39.11 -17.34
CA TYR A 76 11.17 -38.26 -16.20
C TYR A 76 11.84 -36.87 -16.26
N ASP A 77 12.56 -36.57 -17.34
CA ASP A 77 13.30 -35.32 -17.53
C ASP A 77 12.37 -34.10 -17.51
N ASP A 78 11.18 -34.22 -18.11
CA ASP A 78 10.16 -33.16 -18.09
C ASP A 78 9.69 -32.86 -16.65
N ALA A 79 9.51 -33.89 -15.81
CA ALA A 79 9.11 -33.73 -14.41
C ALA A 79 10.23 -33.12 -13.54
N CYS A 80 11.50 -33.42 -13.86
CA CYS A 80 12.66 -32.75 -13.27
C CYS A 80 12.70 -31.28 -13.65
N THR A 81 12.43 -30.97 -14.92
CA THR A 81 12.39 -29.61 -15.46
C THR A 81 11.27 -28.79 -14.81
N GLU A 82 10.08 -29.36 -14.64
CA GLU A 82 8.97 -28.74 -13.89
C GLU A 82 9.31 -28.47 -12.41
N SER A 83 10.20 -29.28 -11.83
CA SER A 83 10.71 -29.10 -10.47
C SER A 83 11.88 -28.10 -10.39
N GLY A 84 12.26 -27.48 -11.51
CA GLY A 84 13.35 -26.50 -11.60
C GLY A 84 14.75 -27.12 -11.63
N ILE A 85 14.87 -28.41 -11.92
CA ILE A 85 16.14 -29.13 -12.02
C ILE A 85 16.38 -29.48 -13.49
N ASP A 86 17.32 -28.80 -14.13
CA ASP A 86 17.75 -29.12 -15.49
C ASP A 86 18.73 -30.31 -15.48
N VAL A 87 18.26 -31.45 -15.98
CA VAL A 87 19.05 -32.68 -16.12
C VAL A 87 19.55 -32.90 -17.54
N SER A 88 19.14 -32.06 -18.49
CA SER A 88 19.43 -32.25 -19.91
C SER A 88 20.93 -32.17 -20.20
N GLY A 89 21.63 -31.19 -19.62
CA GLY A 89 23.08 -31.06 -19.72
C GLY A 89 23.82 -32.22 -19.09
N ASP A 90 23.37 -32.70 -17.93
CA ASP A 90 23.95 -33.87 -17.26
C ASP A 90 23.84 -35.12 -18.13
N HIS A 91 22.68 -35.35 -18.75
CA HIS A 91 22.50 -36.49 -19.67
C HIS A 91 23.46 -36.45 -20.86
N VAL A 92 23.67 -35.28 -21.46
CA VAL A 92 24.62 -35.11 -22.57
C VAL A 92 26.06 -35.38 -22.10
N ILE A 93 26.45 -34.85 -20.95
CA ILE A 93 27.80 -35.05 -20.37
C ILE A 93 28.03 -36.52 -19.99
N PHE A 94 27.05 -37.17 -19.34
CA PHE A 94 27.17 -38.57 -18.95
C PHE A 94 27.23 -39.51 -20.15
N ASP A 95 26.48 -39.23 -21.22
CA ASP A 95 26.54 -40.01 -22.45
C ASP A 95 27.92 -39.86 -23.14
N PHE A 96 28.45 -38.63 -23.20
CA PHE A 96 29.82 -38.36 -23.65
C PHE A 96 30.85 -39.12 -22.81
N LEU A 97 30.85 -38.92 -21.50
CA LEU A 97 31.82 -39.54 -20.59
C LEU A 97 31.74 -41.07 -20.67
N SER A 98 30.53 -41.65 -20.73
CA SER A 98 30.36 -43.11 -20.79
C SER A 98 30.91 -43.70 -22.09
N LYS A 99 30.66 -43.06 -23.23
CA LYS A 99 31.13 -43.52 -24.54
C LYS A 99 32.63 -43.27 -24.72
N ALA A 100 33.09 -42.05 -24.42
CA ALA A 100 34.50 -41.68 -24.51
C ALA A 100 35.35 -42.53 -23.56
N TYR A 101 34.89 -42.77 -22.32
CA TYR A 101 35.63 -43.60 -21.36
C TYR A 101 35.66 -45.08 -21.77
N ARG A 102 34.59 -45.60 -22.37
CA ARG A 102 34.56 -46.97 -22.90
C ARG A 102 35.58 -47.15 -24.02
N ASP A 103 35.62 -46.20 -24.94
CA ASP A 103 36.55 -46.26 -26.08
C ASP A 103 37.98 -46.05 -25.61
N TRP A 104 38.20 -45.14 -24.65
CA TRP A 104 39.48 -44.96 -23.94
C TRP A 104 39.95 -46.25 -23.25
N LEU A 105 39.07 -46.96 -22.53
CA LEU A 105 39.39 -48.25 -21.89
C LEU A 105 39.71 -49.37 -22.89
N SER A 106 39.31 -49.22 -24.14
CA SER A 106 39.60 -50.18 -25.20
C SER A 106 40.90 -49.89 -25.94
N MET A 107 41.58 -48.79 -25.61
CA MET A 107 42.88 -48.44 -26.15
C MET A 107 43.99 -49.34 -25.58
N ASP A 108 45.09 -49.43 -26.32
CA ASP A 108 46.29 -50.15 -25.87
C ASP A 108 46.99 -49.37 -24.75
N GLU A 109 47.65 -50.08 -23.82
CA GLU A 109 48.37 -49.45 -22.70
C GLU A 109 49.53 -48.55 -23.17
N ASP A 110 50.03 -48.79 -24.39
CA ASP A 110 51.10 -48.04 -25.05
C ASP A 110 50.58 -46.92 -26.00
N ALA A 111 49.28 -46.62 -26.00
CA ALA A 111 48.71 -45.54 -26.81
C ALA A 111 49.19 -44.17 -26.31
N GLY A 112 49.83 -43.39 -27.17
CA GLY A 112 50.25 -42.02 -26.88
C GLY A 112 49.08 -41.02 -26.94
N ASP A 113 49.32 -39.82 -26.39
CA ASP A 113 48.31 -38.76 -26.26
C ASP A 113 47.64 -38.36 -27.59
N ASP A 114 48.40 -38.34 -28.70
CA ASP A 114 47.88 -38.01 -30.04
C ASP A 114 46.80 -38.99 -30.54
N GLU A 115 46.91 -40.28 -30.20
CA GLU A 115 45.92 -41.30 -30.57
C GLU A 115 44.69 -41.22 -29.66
N ALA A 116 44.88 -40.90 -28.38
CA ALA A 116 43.79 -40.65 -27.45
C ALA A 116 42.95 -39.45 -27.90
N ASP A 117 43.57 -38.33 -28.27
CA ASP A 117 42.88 -37.14 -28.78
C ASP A 117 42.09 -37.43 -30.05
N ARG A 118 42.64 -38.26 -30.94
CA ARG A 118 41.96 -38.68 -32.17
C ARG A 118 40.73 -39.54 -31.90
N VAL A 119 40.80 -40.44 -30.92
CA VAL A 119 39.66 -41.30 -30.52
C VAL A 119 38.60 -40.48 -29.78
N LEU A 120 38.98 -39.47 -29.00
CA LEU A 120 38.06 -38.61 -28.26
C LEU A 120 37.38 -37.54 -29.13
N ALA A 121 38.05 -37.03 -30.18
CA ALA A 121 37.54 -35.99 -31.08
C ALA A 121 36.08 -36.21 -31.56
N PRO A 122 35.68 -37.38 -32.09
CA PRO A 122 34.29 -37.60 -32.53
C PRO A 122 33.28 -37.57 -31.37
N HIS A 123 33.67 -37.98 -30.16
CA HIS A 123 32.79 -37.89 -28.98
C HIS A 123 32.58 -36.44 -28.56
N VAL A 124 33.62 -35.61 -28.65
CA VAL A 124 33.55 -34.17 -28.36
C VAL A 124 32.65 -33.45 -29.37
N GLU A 125 32.74 -33.81 -30.65
CA GLU A 125 31.88 -33.26 -31.71
C GLU A 125 30.41 -33.64 -31.50
N LEU A 126 30.11 -34.91 -31.20
CA LEU A 126 28.76 -35.37 -30.88
C LEU A 126 28.18 -34.68 -29.63
N MET A 127 29.02 -34.43 -28.61
CA MET A 127 28.61 -33.69 -27.42
C MET A 127 28.25 -32.24 -27.76
N ALA A 128 29.05 -31.58 -28.60
CA ALA A 128 28.80 -30.22 -29.04
C ALA A 128 27.49 -30.10 -29.83
N GLU A 129 27.24 -31.02 -30.77
CA GLU A 129 25.98 -31.07 -31.52
C GLU A 129 24.77 -31.32 -30.61
N ALA A 130 24.89 -32.19 -29.61
CA ALA A 130 23.83 -32.47 -28.65
C ALA A 130 23.50 -31.23 -27.78
N PHE A 131 24.51 -30.50 -27.32
CA PHE A 131 24.32 -29.22 -26.62
C PHE A 131 23.69 -28.15 -27.52
N GLU A 132 24.11 -28.05 -28.77
CA GLU A 132 23.53 -27.10 -29.72
C GLU A 132 22.06 -27.41 -29.99
N HIS A 133 21.72 -28.69 -30.14
CA HIS A 133 20.32 -29.12 -30.30
C HIS A 133 19.48 -28.81 -29.06
N ALA A 134 19.96 -29.13 -27.86
CA ALA A 134 19.27 -28.79 -26.61
C ALA A 134 19.08 -27.27 -26.44
N ASN A 135 20.11 -26.49 -26.78
CA ASN A 135 20.08 -25.03 -26.68
C ASN A 135 19.24 -24.34 -27.76
N SER A 136 19.00 -25.00 -28.90
CA SER A 136 18.23 -24.42 -30.01
C SER A 136 16.82 -23.96 -29.61
N LYS A 137 16.18 -24.68 -28.68
CA LYS A 137 14.88 -24.31 -28.11
C LYS A 137 14.99 -23.00 -27.33
N TYR A 138 16.00 -22.86 -26.48
CA TYR A 138 16.22 -21.64 -25.70
C TYR A 138 16.61 -20.47 -26.59
N SER A 139 17.42 -20.70 -27.63
CA SER A 139 17.76 -19.68 -28.63
C SER A 139 16.52 -19.18 -29.38
N SER A 140 15.63 -20.07 -29.79
CA SER A 140 14.37 -19.69 -30.46
C SER A 140 13.42 -18.95 -29.52
N GLU A 141 13.32 -19.35 -28.26
CA GLU A 141 12.51 -18.65 -27.25
C GLU A 141 13.05 -17.25 -26.97
N LEU A 142 14.38 -17.11 -26.88
CA LEU A 142 15.05 -15.82 -26.69
C LEU A 142 14.78 -14.89 -27.87
N GLU A 143 14.88 -15.37 -29.11
CA GLU A 143 14.58 -14.57 -30.31
C GLU A 143 13.12 -14.08 -30.33
N MET A 144 12.17 -14.94 -29.94
CA MET A 144 10.75 -14.57 -29.83
C MET A 144 10.51 -13.49 -28.78
N LEU A 145 11.14 -13.61 -27.61
CA LEU A 145 11.04 -12.63 -26.52
C LEU A 145 11.69 -11.30 -26.90
N GLU A 146 12.83 -11.31 -27.58
CA GLU A 146 13.48 -10.10 -28.09
C GLU A 146 12.62 -9.38 -29.14
N ALA A 147 11.98 -10.13 -30.03
CA ALA A 147 11.04 -9.58 -31.01
C ALA A 147 9.81 -8.97 -30.34
N GLU A 148 9.25 -9.62 -29.31
CA GLU A 148 8.12 -9.08 -28.55
C GLU A 148 8.51 -7.83 -27.77
N ASN A 149 9.66 -7.83 -27.10
CA ASN A 149 10.18 -6.66 -26.39
C ASN A 149 10.35 -5.47 -27.36
N SER A 150 10.95 -5.72 -28.51
CA SER A 150 11.10 -4.71 -29.57
C SER A 150 9.77 -4.17 -30.11
N ARG A 151 8.72 -5.00 -30.14
CA ARG A 151 7.36 -4.57 -30.52
C ARG A 151 6.74 -3.69 -29.42
N LEU A 152 6.83 -4.13 -28.16
CA LEU A 152 6.28 -3.40 -27.01
C LEU A 152 6.97 -2.04 -26.82
N LEU A 153 8.28 -1.96 -27.00
CA LEU A 153 9.01 -0.69 -26.94
C LEU A 153 8.54 0.30 -28.02
N ARG A 154 8.28 -0.18 -29.24
CA ARG A 154 7.70 0.65 -30.30
C ARG A 154 6.29 1.12 -29.96
N GLU A 155 5.46 0.25 -29.39
CA GLU A 155 4.11 0.60 -28.95
C GLU A 155 4.13 1.67 -27.84
N ILE A 156 5.06 1.56 -26.88
CA ILE A 156 5.28 2.57 -25.85
C ILE A 156 5.70 3.90 -26.49
N GLU A 157 6.65 3.90 -27.41
CA GLU A 157 7.11 5.12 -28.08
C GLU A 157 5.99 5.79 -28.89
N ASP A 158 5.16 5.02 -29.58
CA ASP A 158 4.01 5.53 -30.33
C ASP A 158 2.93 6.09 -29.38
N LEU A 159 2.71 5.47 -28.22
CA LEU A 159 1.81 5.98 -27.18
C LEU A 159 2.35 7.26 -26.53
N GLU A 160 3.65 7.33 -26.24
CA GLU A 160 4.30 8.53 -25.71
C GLU A 160 4.21 9.71 -26.70
N LYS A 161 4.33 9.46 -28.01
CA LYS A 161 4.17 10.49 -29.05
C LYS A 161 2.73 10.91 -29.27
N SER A 162 1.77 9.98 -29.14
CA SER A 162 0.35 10.25 -29.40
C SER A 162 -0.39 10.80 -28.19
N THR A 163 0.15 10.61 -26.98
CA THR A 163 -0.38 11.21 -25.76
C THR A 163 0.10 12.65 -25.67
N PRO A 164 -0.79 13.67 -25.66
CA PRO A 164 -0.39 15.05 -25.41
C PRO A 164 0.34 15.14 -24.06
N ASP A 165 1.38 15.97 -24.00
CA ASP A 165 2.16 16.23 -22.77
C ASP A 165 1.21 16.35 -21.57
N PRO A 166 1.32 15.49 -20.55
CA PRO A 166 0.47 15.53 -19.36
C PRO A 166 0.38 16.92 -18.73
N ALA A 167 1.44 17.74 -18.87
CA ALA A 167 1.45 19.11 -18.40
C ALA A 167 0.45 20.02 -19.16
N LEU A 168 0.21 19.79 -20.45
CA LEU A 168 -0.82 20.52 -21.21
C LEU A 168 -2.22 20.12 -20.75
N LEU A 169 -2.43 18.84 -20.44
CA LEU A 169 -3.72 18.37 -19.95
C LEU A 169 -4.02 18.89 -18.55
N ASP A 170 -3.02 18.93 -17.66
CA ASP A 170 -3.13 19.54 -16.33
C ASP A 170 -3.41 21.04 -16.39
N ASN A 171 -2.75 21.76 -17.31
CA ASN A 171 -3.03 23.17 -17.54
C ASN A 171 -4.47 23.39 -18.04
N HIS A 172 -4.94 22.56 -18.97
CA HIS A 172 -6.33 22.61 -19.45
C HIS A 172 -7.32 22.27 -18.33
N PHE A 173 -7.03 21.27 -17.51
CA PHE A 173 -7.87 20.91 -16.36
C PHE A 173 -7.97 22.07 -15.38
N LYS A 174 -6.83 22.69 -15.03
CA LYS A 174 -6.79 23.84 -14.13
C LYS A 174 -7.57 25.04 -14.67
N ILE A 175 -7.43 25.35 -15.96
CA ILE A 175 -8.20 26.44 -16.59
C ILE A 175 -9.70 26.14 -16.53
N MET A 176 -10.11 24.90 -16.81
CA MET A 176 -11.52 24.50 -16.74
C MET A 176 -12.06 24.55 -15.30
N GLU A 177 -11.26 24.20 -14.31
CA GLU A 177 -11.64 24.27 -12.90
C GLU A 177 -11.80 25.73 -12.43
N GLU A 178 -10.87 26.61 -12.81
CA GLU A 178 -10.98 28.05 -12.55
C GLU A 178 -12.22 28.66 -13.23
N ASP A 179 -12.51 28.28 -14.47
CA ASP A 179 -13.68 28.79 -15.19
C ASP A 179 -14.98 28.24 -14.61
N LYS A 180 -15.01 26.98 -14.16
CA LYS A 180 -16.16 26.42 -13.44
C LYS A 180 -16.51 27.25 -12.21
N ILE A 181 -15.52 27.59 -11.39
CA ILE A 181 -15.73 28.41 -10.19
C ILE A 181 -16.29 29.78 -10.56
N LYS A 182 -15.71 30.45 -11.57
CA LYS A 182 -16.22 31.75 -12.06
C LYS A 182 -17.68 31.67 -12.54
N PHE A 183 -18.05 30.59 -13.23
CA PHE A 183 -19.43 30.40 -13.69
C PHE A 183 -20.39 30.10 -12.53
N GLU A 184 -19.97 29.33 -11.53
CA GLU A 184 -20.76 29.08 -10.32
C GLU A 184 -21.00 30.38 -9.54
N GLU A 185 -19.96 31.19 -9.32
CA GLU A 185 -20.07 32.51 -8.69
C GLU A 185 -20.97 33.46 -9.48
N TYR A 186 -20.82 33.51 -10.81
CA TYR A 186 -21.69 34.32 -11.67
C TYR A 186 -23.14 33.87 -11.60
N ASN A 187 -23.40 32.56 -11.60
CA ASN A 187 -24.74 32.01 -11.54
C ASN A 187 -25.39 32.28 -10.18
N GLU A 188 -24.64 32.18 -9.08
CA GLU A 188 -25.12 32.54 -7.75
C GLU A 188 -25.49 34.04 -7.68
N LEU A 189 -24.61 34.92 -8.18
CA LEU A 189 -24.89 36.35 -8.25
C LEU A 189 -26.12 36.66 -9.12
N ALA A 190 -26.28 35.97 -10.24
CA ALA A 190 -27.43 36.11 -11.12
C ALA A 190 -28.73 35.65 -10.45
N LEU A 191 -28.70 34.53 -9.72
CA LEU A 191 -29.84 34.03 -8.95
C LEU A 191 -30.23 35.00 -7.83
N GLN A 192 -29.27 35.49 -7.05
CA GLN A 192 -29.51 36.50 -6.01
C GLN A 192 -30.10 37.79 -6.59
N ARG A 193 -29.62 38.21 -7.77
CA ARG A 193 -30.15 39.38 -8.47
C ARG A 193 -31.59 39.16 -8.90
N THR A 194 -31.90 37.99 -9.48
CA THR A 194 -33.26 37.62 -9.90
C THR A 194 -34.21 37.62 -8.71
N ASP A 195 -33.86 36.95 -7.61
CA ASP A 195 -34.67 36.88 -6.39
C ASP A 195 -34.93 38.28 -5.80
N LYS A 196 -33.92 39.15 -5.78
CA LYS A 196 -34.08 40.54 -5.34
C LYS A 196 -35.10 41.32 -6.19
N TYR A 197 -35.04 41.19 -7.52
CA TYR A 197 -35.98 41.90 -8.39
C TYR A 197 -37.38 41.28 -8.36
N GLU A 198 -37.49 39.97 -8.18
CA GLU A 198 -38.77 39.28 -8.02
C GLU A 198 -39.46 39.70 -6.73
N ASN A 199 -38.76 39.69 -5.60
CA ASN A 199 -39.27 40.19 -4.32
C ASN A 199 -39.65 41.68 -4.38
N ARG A 200 -38.83 42.52 -5.04
CA ARG A 200 -39.16 43.93 -5.27
C ARG A 200 -40.42 44.09 -6.12
N GLY A 201 -40.59 43.25 -7.14
CA GLY A 201 -41.77 43.21 -7.99
C GLY A 201 -43.02 42.85 -7.21
N GLN A 202 -42.96 41.84 -6.35
CA GLN A 202 -44.07 41.45 -5.47
C GLN A 202 -44.49 42.60 -4.53
N VAL A 203 -43.53 43.22 -3.84
CA VAL A 203 -43.81 44.35 -2.93
C VAL A 203 -44.46 45.52 -3.68
N LEU A 204 -43.94 45.89 -4.86
CA LEU A 204 -44.52 46.97 -5.67
C LEU A 204 -45.93 46.64 -6.16
N GLN A 205 -46.21 45.37 -6.46
CA GLN A 205 -47.54 44.92 -6.84
C GLN A 205 -48.52 45.04 -5.67
N GLU A 206 -48.13 44.62 -4.46
CA GLU A 206 -48.95 44.77 -3.25
C GLU A 206 -49.24 46.24 -2.90
N GLU A 207 -48.24 47.13 -3.06
CA GLU A 207 -48.42 48.58 -2.85
C GLU A 207 -49.39 49.18 -3.87
N LEU A 208 -49.29 48.77 -5.14
CA LEU A 208 -50.17 49.21 -6.20
C LEU A 208 -51.62 48.76 -5.93
N ASP A 209 -51.82 47.51 -5.49
CA ASP A 209 -53.13 46.98 -5.14
C ASP A 209 -53.78 47.74 -3.98
N LYS A 210 -53.01 48.14 -2.95
CA LYS A 210 -53.51 48.98 -1.84
C LYS A 210 -53.91 50.38 -2.30
N LEU A 211 -53.05 51.04 -3.09
CA LEU A 211 -53.33 52.39 -3.61
C LEU A 211 -54.57 52.41 -4.51
N MET A 212 -54.82 51.35 -5.27
CA MET A 212 -56.04 51.22 -6.07
C MET A 212 -57.31 51.15 -5.20
N GLU A 213 -57.25 50.49 -4.04
CA GLU A 213 -58.41 50.43 -3.13
C GLU A 213 -58.64 51.76 -2.40
N GLU A 214 -57.58 52.42 -1.93
CA GLU A 214 -57.68 53.74 -1.29
C GLU A 214 -58.26 54.81 -2.24
N LEU A 215 -57.85 54.79 -3.52
CA LEU A 215 -58.39 55.70 -4.53
C LEU A 215 -59.90 55.51 -4.71
N LYS A 216 -60.35 54.26 -4.72
CA LYS A 216 -61.75 53.90 -4.89
C LYS A 216 -62.60 54.37 -3.71
N GLU A 217 -62.12 54.22 -2.48
CA GLU A 217 -62.79 54.73 -1.28
C GLU A 217 -62.91 56.27 -1.31
N ALA A 218 -61.83 56.98 -1.64
CA ALA A 218 -61.82 58.44 -1.72
C ALA A 218 -62.78 58.99 -2.80
N GLU A 219 -62.89 58.31 -3.94
CA GLU A 219 -63.84 58.67 -5.00
C GLU A 219 -65.30 58.52 -4.54
N GLU A 220 -65.60 57.50 -3.73
CA GLU A 220 -66.94 57.29 -3.15
C GLU A 220 -67.30 58.36 -2.12
N GLU A 221 -66.37 58.73 -1.23
CA GLU A 221 -66.58 59.78 -0.22
C GLU A 221 -66.82 61.16 -0.86
N ARG A 222 -66.00 61.54 -1.85
CA ARG A 222 -66.14 62.81 -2.57
C ARG A 222 -67.51 62.93 -3.22
N ARG A 223 -68.00 61.83 -3.81
CA ARG A 223 -69.35 61.77 -4.40
C ARG A 223 -70.45 61.94 -3.35
N GLY A 224 -70.25 61.44 -2.13
CA GLY A 224 -71.17 61.60 -1.01
C GLY A 224 -71.29 63.06 -0.53
N LEU A 225 -70.16 63.73 -0.30
CA LEU A 225 -70.13 65.11 0.21
C LEU A 225 -70.70 66.13 -0.77
N GLN A 226 -70.44 65.97 -2.06
CA GLN A 226 -70.99 66.86 -3.10
C GLN A 226 -72.52 66.87 -3.06
N LYS A 227 -73.14 65.69 -2.83
CA LYS A 227 -74.58 65.54 -2.74
C LYS A 227 -75.19 66.30 -1.56
N ILE A 228 -74.49 66.33 -0.41
CA ILE A 228 -74.96 67.00 0.81
C ILE A 228 -74.92 68.52 0.67
N VAL A 229 -73.88 69.05 0.00
CA VAL A 229 -73.72 70.50 -0.20
C VAL A 229 -74.79 71.05 -1.15
N ASP A 230 -75.12 70.29 -2.21
CA ASP A 230 -76.16 70.69 -3.16
C ASP A 230 -77.58 70.70 -2.51
N ASP A 231 -77.79 69.95 -1.42
CA ASP A 231 -79.07 69.86 -0.70
C ASP A 231 -79.32 71.01 0.30
N GLN A 232 -78.31 71.81 0.70
CA GLN A 232 -78.39 72.72 1.86
C GLN A 232 -78.45 74.23 1.57
N GLY A 233 -78.69 74.70 0.34
CA GLY A 233 -78.58 76.11 -0.08
C GLY A 233 -78.96 77.23 0.92
N ILE A 234 -77.95 77.85 1.57
CA ILE A 234 -78.07 79.00 2.49
C ILE A 234 -77.35 80.24 1.88
N SER A 235 -77.92 81.44 2.09
CA SER A 235 -77.46 82.72 1.52
C SER A 235 -76.73 83.63 2.52
N MET A 236 -75.76 84.39 2.01
CA MET A 236 -74.75 85.15 2.75
C MET A 236 -75.28 86.36 3.55
N GLN A 237 -76.50 86.83 3.29
CA GLN A 237 -77.02 88.06 3.90
C GLN A 237 -77.58 87.87 5.32
N ASP A 238 -77.96 86.66 5.70
CA ASP A 238 -78.40 86.36 7.07
C ASP A 238 -77.22 86.31 8.06
N ILE A 239 -76.00 86.16 7.55
CA ILE A 239 -74.77 86.09 8.34
C ILE A 239 -74.44 87.48 8.91
N ASP A 240 -74.51 88.55 8.11
CA ASP A 240 -74.06 89.89 8.52
C ASP A 240 -74.94 90.58 9.57
N ARG A 241 -76.25 90.29 9.57
CA ARG A 241 -77.18 90.90 10.53
C ARG A 241 -77.00 90.31 11.94
N MET A 242 -76.64 89.02 12.02
CA MET A 242 -76.30 88.37 13.29
C MET A 242 -75.01 88.92 13.89
N THR A 243 -74.03 89.31 13.07
CA THR A 243 -72.72 89.78 13.51
C THR A 243 -72.78 91.10 14.32
N SER A 244 -73.69 92.02 13.97
CA SER A 244 -73.76 93.35 14.60
C SER A 244 -74.39 93.37 16.00
N GLU A 245 -75.43 92.55 16.24
CA GLU A 245 -76.03 92.35 17.57
C GLU A 245 -75.09 91.53 18.46
N GLN A 246 -74.30 90.63 17.85
CA GLN A 246 -73.21 89.93 18.52
C GLN A 246 -72.23 90.91 19.15
N ASP A 247 -71.79 91.94 18.42
CA ASP A 247 -70.69 92.83 18.81
C ASP A 247 -70.95 93.69 20.07
N ARG A 248 -72.22 94.06 20.32
CA ARG A 248 -72.60 94.83 21.53
C ARG A 248 -72.71 93.93 22.77
N LEU A 249 -73.30 92.74 22.60
CA LEU A 249 -73.32 91.73 23.65
C LEU A 249 -71.90 91.22 23.93
N GLN A 250 -71.05 91.15 22.90
CA GLN A 250 -69.65 90.75 22.97
C GLN A 250 -68.89 91.58 23.99
N LYS A 251 -68.99 92.93 23.99
CA LYS A 251 -68.24 93.79 24.92
C LYS A 251 -68.63 93.65 26.39
N GLY A 252 -69.92 93.42 26.68
CA GLY A 252 -70.40 93.16 28.04
C GLY A 252 -70.02 91.76 28.52
N ILE A 253 -70.11 90.79 27.61
CA ILE A 253 -69.57 89.45 27.81
C ILE A 253 -68.06 89.52 28.00
N GLU A 254 -67.33 90.41 27.34
CA GLU A 254 -65.87 90.49 27.38
C GLU A 254 -65.35 90.85 28.77
N LEU A 255 -65.95 91.85 29.44
CA LEU A 255 -65.54 92.24 30.80
C LEU A 255 -65.91 91.19 31.87
N ALA A 256 -67.08 90.57 31.75
CA ALA A 256 -67.48 89.48 32.64
C ALA A 256 -66.67 88.20 32.35
N SER A 257 -66.37 87.94 31.08
CA SER A 257 -65.52 86.85 30.62
C SER A 257 -64.09 87.06 31.07
N GLN A 258 -63.55 88.28 31.08
CA GLN A 258 -62.19 88.53 31.57
C GLN A 258 -62.04 88.15 33.05
N ARG A 259 -63.02 88.50 33.88
CA ARG A 259 -63.02 88.15 35.31
C ARG A 259 -63.27 86.66 35.55
N LEU A 260 -64.15 86.06 34.73
CA LEU A 260 -64.37 84.62 34.71
C LEU A 260 -63.11 83.88 34.25
N GLU A 261 -62.39 84.42 33.27
CA GLU A 261 -61.18 83.86 32.66
C GLU A 261 -60.02 83.93 33.64
N ASP A 262 -59.87 85.00 34.42
CA ASP A 262 -58.86 85.08 35.48
C ASP A 262 -59.09 84.04 36.59
N VAL A 263 -60.35 83.77 36.94
CA VAL A 263 -60.70 82.74 37.95
C VAL A 263 -60.59 81.34 37.35
N LYS A 264 -61.05 81.14 36.11
CA LYS A 264 -60.89 79.89 35.36
C LYS A 264 -59.43 79.57 35.13
N LYS A 265 -58.57 80.55 34.85
CA LYS A 265 -57.14 80.36 34.69
C LYS A 265 -56.50 79.86 35.98
N LYS A 266 -56.85 80.45 37.13
CA LYS A 266 -56.38 79.95 38.44
C LYS A 266 -56.90 78.56 38.77
N LEU A 267 -58.13 78.22 38.38
CA LEU A 267 -58.69 76.88 38.53
C LEU A 267 -57.99 75.88 37.61
N ALA A 268 -57.81 76.24 36.34
CA ALA A 268 -57.12 75.45 35.32
C ALA A 268 -55.65 75.21 35.67
N ASP A 269 -54.94 76.20 36.23
CA ASP A 269 -53.56 76.03 36.70
C ASP A 269 -53.49 74.99 37.84
N ARG A 270 -54.47 74.99 38.76
CA ARG A 270 -54.57 74.00 39.85
C ARG A 270 -55.04 72.63 39.38
N GLU A 271 -55.96 72.57 38.43
CA GLU A 271 -56.39 71.34 37.77
C GLU A 271 -55.24 70.73 36.95
N MET A 272 -54.45 71.54 36.25
CA MET A 272 -53.27 71.10 35.52
C MET A 272 -52.20 70.55 36.46
N GLU A 273 -51.96 71.21 37.60
CA GLU A 273 -51.04 70.71 38.62
C GLU A 273 -51.52 69.37 39.19
N ALA A 274 -52.82 69.23 39.47
CA ALA A 274 -53.39 67.99 39.97
C ALA A 274 -53.45 66.88 38.90
N SER A 275 -53.72 67.21 37.65
CA SER A 275 -53.68 66.28 36.51
C SER A 275 -52.26 65.79 36.27
N HIS A 276 -51.24 66.67 36.29
CA HIS A 276 -49.84 66.25 36.17
C HIS A 276 -49.44 65.30 37.31
N LYS A 277 -49.95 65.52 38.52
CA LYS A 277 -49.72 64.59 39.64
C LYS A 277 -50.44 63.26 39.48
N LEU A 278 -51.60 63.25 38.84
CA LEU A 278 -52.33 62.04 38.48
C LEU A 278 -51.61 61.28 37.36
N ASP A 279 -51.15 61.96 36.30
CA ASP A 279 -50.36 61.38 35.20
C ASP A 279 -49.04 60.80 35.72
N ASP A 280 -48.36 61.48 36.66
CA ASP A 280 -47.17 60.96 37.33
C ASP A 280 -47.48 59.67 38.11
N LEU A 281 -48.66 59.59 38.73
CA LEU A 281 -49.10 58.40 39.46
C LEU A 281 -49.46 57.25 38.51
N GLU A 282 -50.20 57.51 37.44
CA GLU A 282 -50.54 56.55 36.38
C GLU A 282 -49.26 55.99 35.73
N ARG A 283 -48.31 56.85 35.36
CA ARG A 283 -46.99 56.41 34.85
C ARG A 283 -46.25 55.53 35.84
N MET A 284 -46.34 55.83 37.12
CA MET A 284 -45.69 55.01 38.14
C MET A 284 -46.35 53.65 38.31
N VAL A 285 -47.67 53.59 38.17
CA VAL A 285 -48.47 52.35 38.15
C VAL A 285 -48.14 51.52 36.91
N ASP A 286 -48.05 52.14 35.74
CA ASP A 286 -47.66 51.48 34.48
C ASP A 286 -46.25 50.91 34.54
N ASN A 287 -45.30 51.68 35.07
CA ASN A 287 -43.93 51.22 35.28
C ASN A 287 -43.88 50.02 36.24
N TYR A 288 -44.65 50.06 37.32
CA TYR A 288 -44.77 48.92 38.23
C TYR A 288 -45.39 47.69 37.53
N ASN A 289 -46.48 47.86 36.79
CA ASN A 289 -47.17 46.77 36.09
C ASN A 289 -46.27 46.18 34.97
N THR A 290 -45.51 47.01 34.26
CA THR A 290 -44.54 46.58 33.24
C THR A 290 -43.40 45.76 33.85
N VAL A 291 -42.83 46.23 34.96
CA VAL A 291 -41.77 45.50 35.69
C VAL A 291 -42.33 44.21 36.29
N ALA A 292 -43.55 44.25 36.82
CA ALA A 292 -44.24 43.06 37.34
C ALA A 292 -44.55 42.04 36.23
N TYR A 293 -44.84 42.47 35.01
CA TYR A 293 -44.99 41.60 33.84
C TYR A 293 -43.66 40.95 33.44
N GLN A 294 -42.56 41.72 33.37
CA GLN A 294 -41.21 41.19 33.07
C GLN A 294 -40.73 40.17 34.11
N ILE A 295 -41.09 40.35 35.37
CA ILE A 295 -40.75 39.44 36.48
C ILE A 295 -41.75 38.24 36.54
N GLY A 296 -42.78 38.22 35.70
CA GLY A 296 -43.77 37.13 35.63
C GLY A 296 -44.67 37.06 36.86
N LEU A 297 -45.11 38.21 37.37
CA LEU A 297 -46.00 38.37 38.51
C LEU A 297 -47.45 38.73 38.11
N ILE A 298 -47.65 39.21 36.88
CA ILE A 298 -48.94 39.55 36.26
C ILE A 298 -48.95 38.86 34.88
N PRO A 299 -50.01 38.14 34.45
CA PRO A 299 -51.32 37.96 35.11
C PRO A 299 -51.25 37.04 36.34
N ALA A 300 -52.35 36.91 37.10
CA ALA A 300 -52.43 36.06 38.31
C ALA A 300 -52.06 34.56 38.08
N THR A 301 -51.99 34.13 36.82
CA THR A 301 -51.56 32.80 36.35
C THR A 301 -50.06 32.67 36.11
N ALA A 302 -49.28 33.76 36.22
CA ALA A 302 -47.86 33.75 35.94
C ALA A 302 -47.07 32.97 36.99
N VAL A 303 -45.92 32.40 36.59
CA VAL A 303 -45.14 31.40 37.35
C VAL A 303 -44.77 31.87 38.76
N ASN A 304 -44.60 33.18 38.95
CA ASN A 304 -44.22 33.76 40.23
C ASN A 304 -45.41 34.39 41.01
N ALA A 305 -46.62 34.46 40.41
CA ALA A 305 -47.80 35.13 40.96
C ALA A 305 -48.57 34.30 42.00
N LYS A 306 -48.42 32.97 42.01
CA LYS A 306 -49.04 32.03 42.97
C LYS A 306 -50.55 32.29 43.21
N GLY A 307 -51.28 32.67 42.16
CA GLY A 307 -52.73 32.87 42.19
C GLY A 307 -53.21 34.15 42.87
N ARG A 308 -52.32 35.12 43.13
CA ARG A 308 -52.69 36.45 43.66
C ARG A 308 -52.58 37.50 42.59
N ASP A 309 -53.53 38.43 42.60
CA ASP A 309 -53.52 39.57 41.70
C ASP A 309 -52.62 40.67 42.27
N PHE A 310 -51.63 41.06 41.46
CA PHE A 310 -50.64 42.10 41.81
C PHE A 310 -50.78 43.33 40.93
N GLU A 311 -51.81 43.41 40.09
CA GLU A 311 -52.05 44.54 39.19
C GLU A 311 -52.50 45.78 39.97
N LEU A 312 -51.70 46.84 39.93
CA LEU A 312 -52.09 48.13 40.48
C LEU A 312 -53.01 48.84 39.50
N GLN A 313 -54.17 49.28 39.99
CA GLN A 313 -55.12 50.07 39.22
C GLN A 313 -55.44 51.35 39.98
N VAL A 314 -55.45 52.47 39.24
CA VAL A 314 -55.81 53.79 39.76
C VAL A 314 -57.32 53.93 39.71
N THR A 315 -57.98 54.03 40.87
CA THR A 315 -59.44 54.16 40.98
C THR A 315 -59.82 55.63 41.13
N VAL A 316 -59.83 56.36 40.01
CA VAL A 316 -60.35 57.74 39.92
C VAL A 316 -61.62 57.71 39.06
N ASN A 317 -62.61 58.55 39.36
CA ASN A 317 -63.82 58.65 38.53
C ASN A 317 -63.43 58.97 37.09
N ASP A 318 -63.80 58.09 36.16
CA ASP A 318 -63.81 58.38 34.74
C ASP A 318 -64.87 59.45 34.47
N GLY A 319 -64.44 60.71 34.51
CA GLY A 319 -65.05 61.73 33.66
C GLY A 319 -64.90 61.30 32.20
N PRO A 320 -65.81 61.72 31.31
CA PRO A 320 -65.98 61.10 30.00
C PRO A 320 -64.65 61.04 29.24
N ASP A 321 -64.25 59.82 28.94
CA ASP A 321 -63.10 59.47 28.12
C ASP A 321 -63.10 60.29 26.83
N PHE A 322 -62.03 61.05 26.59
CA PHE A 322 -61.78 61.72 25.30
C PHE A 322 -61.27 60.68 24.29
N GLY A 323 -62.07 59.64 24.09
CA GLY A 323 -61.78 58.45 23.32
C GLY A 323 -63.05 57.83 22.74
N SER A 324 -64.07 58.63 22.40
CA SER A 324 -65.12 58.15 21.49
C SER A 324 -65.73 59.27 20.65
N SER A 325 -65.75 58.97 19.36
CA SER A 325 -66.36 59.72 18.27
C SER A 325 -67.86 60.01 18.50
N GLN A 326 -68.23 61.27 18.24
CA GLN A 326 -69.50 61.77 17.71
C GLN A 326 -70.79 60.98 18.03
N LEU A 327 -71.58 61.43 19.01
CA LEU A 327 -72.99 61.80 18.81
C LEU A 327 -73.60 62.49 20.05
N LYS A 328 -74.43 63.51 19.77
CA LYS A 328 -75.40 64.20 20.65
C LYS A 328 -74.85 65.18 21.70
N GLY A 329 -75.11 66.46 21.41
CA GLY A 329 -74.99 67.53 22.38
C GLY A 329 -76.08 67.52 23.44
N THR A 330 -75.74 68.08 24.60
CA THR A 330 -76.50 69.11 25.35
C THR A 330 -75.79 69.38 26.67
N SER A 331 -75.78 70.65 27.08
CA SER A 331 -75.55 71.16 28.45
C SER A 331 -74.20 70.93 29.13
N GLY A 332 -73.58 72.04 29.54
CA GLY A 332 -72.32 72.09 30.26
C GLY A 332 -72.40 71.59 31.70
N SER A 333 -71.34 70.86 32.09
CA SER A 333 -70.79 70.65 33.44
C SER A 333 -69.59 69.70 33.23
N GLY A 334 -68.33 70.16 33.23
CA GLY A 334 -67.44 70.08 34.39
C GLY A 334 -66.24 69.15 34.11
N SER A 335 -65.12 69.68 33.60
CA SER A 335 -63.78 69.05 33.72
C SER A 335 -63.33 68.90 35.18
N THR A 336 -64.06 69.57 36.07
CA THR A 336 -63.88 69.65 37.52
C THR A 336 -64.16 68.33 38.25
N ASP A 337 -64.81 67.35 37.62
CA ASP A 337 -65.33 66.16 38.32
C ASP A 337 -64.34 64.98 38.39
N ARG A 338 -63.27 64.99 37.57
CA ARG A 338 -62.25 63.90 37.57
C ARG A 338 -61.52 63.80 38.91
N LEU A 339 -61.40 64.91 39.65
CA LEU A 339 -60.62 65.00 40.90
C LEU A 339 -61.49 65.15 42.16
N LEU A 340 -62.82 65.12 42.01
CA LEU A 340 -63.77 65.25 43.12
C LEU A 340 -64.45 63.91 43.38
N ALA A 341 -64.37 63.43 44.62
CA ALA A 341 -65.17 62.30 45.09
C ALA A 341 -66.53 62.77 45.65
N ASP A 342 -66.61 64.01 46.17
CA ASP A 342 -67.81 64.70 46.65
C ASP A 342 -67.59 66.23 46.51
N PRO A 343 -68.59 67.10 46.26
CA PRO A 343 -68.41 68.54 45.92
C PRO A 343 -67.69 69.41 46.98
N THR A 344 -67.33 68.83 48.13
CA THR A 344 -66.60 69.49 49.21
C THR A 344 -65.38 68.72 49.74
N THR A 345 -65.14 67.47 49.29
CA THR A 345 -63.96 66.67 49.70
C THR A 345 -63.36 65.91 48.51
N GLY A 346 -62.09 66.17 48.22
CA GLY A 346 -61.31 65.41 47.23
C GLY A 346 -60.97 63.98 47.68
N TYR A 347 -60.33 63.21 46.80
CA TYR A 347 -59.93 61.82 47.07
C TYR A 347 -58.97 61.70 48.26
N GLN A 348 -59.24 60.73 49.15
CA GLN A 348 -58.31 60.33 50.20
C GLN A 348 -57.27 59.36 49.64
N PRO A 349 -55.99 59.39 50.08
CA PRO A 349 -54.92 58.53 49.54
C PRO A 349 -55.21 57.02 49.56
N ALA A 350 -56.07 56.56 50.47
CA ALA A 350 -56.49 55.16 50.57
C ALA A 350 -57.53 54.72 49.51
N HIS A 351 -58.13 55.67 48.78
CA HIS A 351 -59.17 55.41 47.78
C HIS A 351 -58.68 55.59 46.33
N ILE A 352 -57.40 55.92 46.12
CA ILE A 352 -56.82 56.16 44.78
C ILE A 352 -56.20 54.87 44.20
N LEU A 353 -55.86 53.89 45.04
CA LEU A 353 -55.24 52.63 44.63
C LEU A 353 -56.01 51.42 45.17
N ASN A 354 -56.15 50.39 44.34
CA ASN A 354 -56.90 49.17 44.63
C ASN A 354 -56.25 48.24 45.69
N LEU A 355 -54.95 48.37 45.97
CA LEU A 355 -54.17 47.41 46.76
C LEU A 355 -53.34 48.05 47.87
N ASP A 356 -53.20 47.35 49.01
CA ASP A 356 -52.29 47.74 50.09
C ASP A 356 -50.82 47.45 49.73
N LEU A 357 -50.17 48.49 49.21
CA LEU A 357 -48.75 48.52 48.86
C LEU A 357 -47.80 48.13 50.01
N ARG A 358 -48.21 48.36 51.27
CA ARG A 358 -47.29 48.28 52.42
C ARG A 358 -47.25 46.90 53.05
N GLY A 359 -48.40 46.23 53.15
CA GLY A 359 -48.53 44.93 53.81
C GLY A 359 -48.41 43.73 52.86
N GLN A 360 -49.13 43.74 51.74
CA GLN A 360 -49.33 42.51 50.95
C GLN A 360 -48.32 42.36 49.81
N ILE A 361 -48.11 43.42 49.03
CA ILE A 361 -47.22 43.40 47.85
C ILE A 361 -45.75 43.27 48.28
N LYS A 362 -45.32 44.10 49.25
CA LYS A 362 -43.94 44.11 49.75
C LYS A 362 -43.50 42.75 50.32
N ASN A 363 -44.35 42.10 51.12
CA ASN A 363 -44.01 40.81 51.74
C ASN A 363 -43.93 39.67 50.70
N SER A 364 -44.78 39.72 49.67
CA SER A 364 -44.77 38.74 48.57
C SER A 364 -43.51 38.89 47.70
N LEU A 365 -43.13 40.12 47.37
CA LEU A 365 -41.89 40.42 46.64
C LEU A 365 -40.62 40.04 47.42
N LEU A 366 -40.60 40.23 48.74
CA LEU A 366 -39.49 39.79 49.59
C LEU A 366 -39.34 38.27 49.61
N THR A 367 -40.46 37.54 49.61
CA THR A 367 -40.46 36.08 49.55
C THR A 367 -39.96 35.59 48.19
N LEU A 368 -40.42 36.20 47.09
CA LEU A 368 -39.93 35.89 45.74
C LEU A 368 -38.44 36.18 45.59
N ARG A 369 -37.96 37.30 46.15
CA ARG A 369 -36.53 37.63 46.17
C ARG A 369 -35.70 36.54 46.86
N LYS A 370 -36.20 35.99 47.98
CA LYS A 370 -35.53 34.90 48.70
C LYS A 370 -35.49 33.62 47.84
N GLU A 371 -36.60 33.28 47.19
CA GLU A 371 -36.70 32.10 46.32
C GLU A 371 -35.77 32.21 45.09
N ILE A 372 -35.71 33.37 44.42
CA ILE A 372 -34.79 33.62 43.31
C ILE A 372 -33.33 33.56 43.80
N SER A 373 -33.03 34.10 44.98
CA SER A 373 -31.69 34.02 45.56
C SER A 373 -31.25 32.58 45.84
N GLU A 374 -32.19 31.73 46.28
CA GLU A 374 -31.94 30.31 46.54
C GLU A 374 -31.71 29.52 45.23
N ARG A 375 -32.56 29.73 44.20
CA ARG A 375 -32.32 29.14 42.87
C ARG A 375 -30.99 29.55 42.28
N ARG A 376 -30.60 30.83 42.45
CA ARG A 376 -29.28 31.32 42.02
C ARG A 376 -28.14 30.63 42.75
N SER A 377 -28.28 30.38 44.06
CA SER A 377 -27.28 29.64 44.84
C SER A 377 -27.11 28.22 44.31
N VAL A 378 -28.21 27.51 44.07
CA VAL A 378 -28.18 26.13 43.53
C VAL A 378 -27.54 26.09 42.13
N ALA A 379 -27.86 27.05 41.27
CA ALA A 379 -27.23 27.16 39.95
C ALA A 379 -25.73 27.44 40.05
N MET A 380 -25.31 28.26 41.02
CA MET A 380 -23.90 28.55 41.27
C MET A 380 -23.15 27.32 41.82
N ASP A 381 -23.78 26.53 42.69
CA ASP A 381 -23.21 25.28 43.20
C ASP A 381 -23.06 24.22 42.09
N LEU A 382 -24.01 24.15 41.15
CA LEU A 382 -23.90 23.30 39.96
C LEU A 382 -22.76 23.75 39.06
N MET A 383 -22.67 25.05 38.79
CA MET A 383 -21.59 25.63 37.98
C MET A 383 -20.21 25.38 38.61
N MET A 384 -20.11 25.40 39.94
CA MET A 384 -18.89 25.08 40.66
C MET A 384 -18.51 23.59 40.50
N LYS A 385 -19.49 22.67 40.58
CA LYS A 385 -19.24 21.23 40.34
C LYS A 385 -18.81 20.94 38.90
N ASP A 386 -19.43 21.60 37.93
CA ASP A 386 -19.03 21.46 36.52
C ASP A 386 -17.62 22.01 36.28
N HIS A 387 -17.24 23.08 37.00
CA HIS A 387 -15.88 23.61 36.98
C HIS A 387 -14.86 22.63 37.58
N ASP A 388 -15.15 22.05 38.74
CA ASP A 388 -14.30 21.03 39.37
C ASP A 388 -14.12 19.80 38.46
N LEU A 389 -15.19 19.39 37.76
CA LEU A 389 -15.13 18.30 36.78
C LEU A 389 -14.24 18.67 35.58
N LEU A 390 -14.36 19.89 35.05
CA LEU A 390 -13.52 20.37 33.96
C LEU A 390 -12.05 20.41 34.36
N ASP A 391 -11.73 20.83 35.59
CA ASP A 391 -10.36 20.86 36.08
C ASP A 391 -9.80 19.45 36.29
N GLY A 392 -10.59 18.49 36.77
CA GLY A 392 -10.19 17.08 36.82
C GLY A 392 -9.95 16.48 35.43
N ILE A 393 -10.75 16.85 34.42
CA ILE A 393 -10.51 16.44 33.03
C ILE A 393 -9.23 17.07 32.48
N LYS A 394 -8.95 18.35 32.78
CA LYS A 394 -7.70 19.00 32.37
C LYS A 394 -6.49 18.32 32.98
N GLU A 395 -6.52 18.00 34.28
CA GLU A 395 -5.43 17.27 34.95
C GLU A 395 -5.21 15.90 34.31
N ALA A 396 -6.27 15.15 34.01
CA ALA A 396 -6.16 13.87 33.30
C ALA A 396 -5.58 14.01 31.87
N ILE A 397 -5.89 15.11 31.18
CA ILE A 397 -5.29 15.42 29.86
C ILE A 397 -3.80 15.75 30.01
N GLU A 398 -3.43 16.52 31.03
CA GLU A 398 -2.04 16.87 31.35
C GLU A 398 -1.22 15.60 31.66
N ASP A 399 -1.76 14.69 32.49
CA ASP A 399 -1.14 13.40 32.80
C ASP A 399 -0.95 12.54 31.55
N LYS A 400 -1.95 12.51 30.66
CA LYS A 400 -1.83 11.78 29.39
C LYS A 400 -0.83 12.43 28.44
N ARG A 401 -0.71 13.76 28.42
CA ARG A 401 0.35 14.46 27.68
C ARG A 401 1.73 14.11 28.22
N ASN A 402 1.91 14.14 29.53
CA ASN A 402 3.18 13.75 30.16
C ASN A 402 3.55 12.29 29.86
N GLU A 403 2.56 11.38 29.81
CA GLU A 403 2.77 9.98 29.41
C GLU A 403 3.21 9.87 27.94
N VAL A 404 2.59 10.64 27.04
CA VAL A 404 2.98 10.71 25.62
C VAL A 404 4.39 11.25 25.47
N GLU A 405 4.75 12.34 26.14
CA GLU A 405 6.11 12.90 26.11
C GLU A 405 7.15 11.89 26.63
N ALA A 406 6.82 11.16 27.71
CA ALA A 406 7.69 10.11 28.22
C ALA A 406 7.87 8.94 27.23
N LEU A 407 6.83 8.59 26.47
CA LEU A 407 6.92 7.59 25.39
C LEU A 407 7.73 8.11 24.21
N GLU A 408 7.55 9.36 23.80
CA GLU A 408 8.36 10.00 22.75
C GLU A 408 9.84 10.02 23.11
N HIS A 409 10.19 10.31 24.37
CA HIS A 409 11.56 10.22 24.85
C HIS A 409 12.12 8.79 24.78
N ARG A 410 11.32 7.76 25.07
CA ARG A 410 11.76 6.35 24.91
C ARG A 410 11.93 5.97 23.45
N VAL A 411 11.04 6.43 22.57
CA VAL A 411 11.15 6.18 21.12
C VAL A 411 12.44 6.80 20.59
N ARG A 412 12.70 8.08 20.92
CA ARG A 412 13.93 8.76 20.51
C ARG A 412 15.19 8.07 21.02
N ALA A 413 15.19 7.63 22.28
CA ALA A 413 16.32 6.86 22.83
C ALA A 413 16.53 5.53 22.10
N ALA A 414 15.44 4.82 21.73
CA ALA A 414 15.52 3.59 20.95
C ALA A 414 16.02 3.82 19.52
N GLU A 415 15.61 4.92 18.88
CA GLU A 415 16.10 5.34 17.55
C GLU A 415 17.59 5.68 17.57
N GLU A 416 18.06 6.40 18.59
CA GLU A 416 19.49 6.69 18.77
C GLU A 416 20.32 5.42 18.98
N GLU A 417 19.85 4.46 19.78
CA GLU A 417 20.52 3.17 19.95
C GLU A 417 20.49 2.34 18.66
N TYR A 418 19.38 2.38 17.91
CA TYR A 418 19.30 1.73 16.60
C TYR A 418 20.31 2.33 15.61
N GLU A 419 20.39 3.65 15.47
CA GLU A 419 21.38 4.27 14.57
C GLU A 419 22.81 3.99 15.02
N LYS A 420 23.13 4.00 16.33
CA LYS A 420 24.45 3.58 16.82
C LYS A 420 24.77 2.13 16.45
N THR A 421 23.83 1.20 16.67
CA THR A 421 24.06 -0.22 16.32
C THR A 421 24.20 -0.42 14.82
N LYS A 422 23.45 0.32 14.01
CA LYS A 422 23.56 0.34 12.56
C LYS A 422 24.91 0.89 12.10
N GLU A 423 25.39 2.00 12.65
CA GLU A 423 26.73 2.54 12.38
C GLU A 423 27.86 1.56 12.79
N VAL A 424 27.74 0.91 13.96
CA VAL A 424 28.70 -0.13 14.38
C VAL A 424 28.65 -1.32 13.42
N THR A 425 27.47 -1.74 12.99
CA THR A 425 27.31 -2.87 12.06
C THR A 425 27.86 -2.54 10.68
N THR A 426 27.62 -1.34 10.16
CA THR A 426 28.13 -0.92 8.85
C THR A 426 29.65 -0.76 8.87
N THR A 427 30.21 -0.18 9.94
CA THR A 427 31.68 -0.09 10.10
C THR A 427 32.32 -1.46 10.24
N GLN A 428 31.72 -2.40 11.00
CA GLN A 428 32.17 -3.78 11.07
C GLN A 428 32.11 -4.49 9.71
N LYS A 429 31.03 -4.29 8.95
CA LYS A 429 30.90 -4.83 7.60
C LYS A 429 32.00 -4.30 6.68
N MET A 430 32.22 -2.98 6.65
CA MET A 430 33.29 -2.37 5.85
C MET A 430 34.68 -2.90 6.24
N ALA A 431 34.94 -3.11 7.53
CA ALA A 431 36.20 -3.69 8.00
C ALA A 431 36.37 -5.16 7.56
N SER A 432 35.29 -5.95 7.63
CA SER A 432 35.27 -7.33 7.12
C SER A 432 35.47 -7.39 5.61
N ASP A 433 34.80 -6.53 4.85
CA ASP A 433 34.91 -6.45 3.39
C ASP A 433 36.36 -6.07 2.98
N ALA A 434 36.98 -5.11 3.69
CA ALA A 434 38.39 -4.77 3.47
C ALA A 434 39.35 -5.92 3.82
N GLN A 435 39.03 -6.72 4.84
CA GLN A 435 39.82 -7.91 5.18
C GLN A 435 39.66 -9.01 4.12
N ILE A 436 38.45 -9.20 3.58
CA ILE A 436 38.18 -10.12 2.47
C ILE A 436 38.99 -9.71 1.25
N GLU A 437 38.94 -8.43 0.85
CA GLU A 437 39.71 -7.92 -0.29
C GLU A 437 41.23 -8.15 -0.11
N LYS A 438 41.74 -7.95 1.11
CA LYS A 438 43.15 -8.23 1.43
C LYS A 438 43.47 -9.72 1.27
N MET A 439 42.62 -10.61 1.77
CA MET A 439 42.79 -12.06 1.63
C MET A 439 42.69 -12.51 0.18
N GLU A 440 41.78 -11.94 -0.61
CA GLU A 440 41.65 -12.21 -2.04
C GLU A 440 42.90 -11.79 -2.81
N LYS A 441 43.47 -10.63 -2.47
CA LYS A 441 44.73 -10.17 -3.06
C LYS A 441 45.91 -11.07 -2.69
N GLU A 442 45.96 -11.54 -1.44
CA GLU A 442 46.98 -12.52 -1.01
C GLU A 442 46.79 -13.87 -1.71
N LEU A 443 45.55 -14.35 -1.87
CA LEU A 443 45.24 -15.56 -2.64
C LEU A 443 45.62 -15.42 -4.12
N ALA A 444 45.32 -14.28 -4.75
CA ALA A 444 45.73 -14.00 -6.12
C ALA A 444 47.26 -13.99 -6.27
N LYS A 445 47.97 -13.38 -5.32
CA LYS A 445 49.44 -13.39 -5.28
C LYS A 445 49.99 -14.81 -5.10
N MET A 446 49.42 -15.60 -4.19
CA MET A 446 49.82 -17.00 -3.98
C MET A 446 49.57 -17.84 -5.24
N ARG A 447 48.42 -17.69 -5.91
CA ARG A 447 48.11 -18.35 -7.18
C ARG A 447 49.11 -17.96 -8.27
N GLY A 448 49.46 -16.68 -8.38
CA GLY A 448 50.49 -16.20 -9.30
C GLY A 448 51.85 -16.84 -9.02
N SER A 449 52.29 -16.86 -7.76
CA SER A 449 53.57 -17.48 -7.38
C SER A 449 53.58 -18.99 -7.58
N LEU A 450 52.45 -19.67 -7.36
CA LEU A 450 52.32 -21.10 -7.61
C LEU A 450 52.40 -21.39 -9.11
N SER A 451 51.69 -20.61 -9.93
CA SER A 451 51.75 -20.72 -11.40
C SER A 451 53.18 -20.50 -11.92
N GLU A 452 53.89 -19.49 -11.42
CA GLU A 452 55.29 -19.24 -11.78
C GLU A 452 56.20 -20.40 -11.33
N SER A 453 55.99 -20.93 -10.12
CA SER A 453 56.73 -22.10 -9.64
C SER A 453 56.45 -23.36 -10.46
N VAL A 454 55.22 -23.57 -10.92
CA VAL A 454 54.85 -24.69 -11.79
C VAL A 454 55.53 -24.54 -13.15
N GLN A 455 55.48 -23.36 -13.76
CA GLN A 455 56.16 -23.09 -15.02
C GLN A 455 57.68 -23.31 -14.94
N LEU A 456 58.31 -22.92 -13.84
CA LEU A 456 59.74 -23.18 -13.60
C LEU A 456 60.02 -24.70 -13.47
N MET A 457 59.12 -25.45 -12.83
CA MET A 457 59.26 -26.90 -12.72
C MET A 457 59.08 -27.60 -14.07
N GLU A 458 58.07 -27.20 -14.86
CA GLU A 458 57.87 -27.71 -16.23
C GLU A 458 59.08 -27.40 -17.13
N GLN A 459 59.64 -26.20 -17.04
CA GLN A 459 60.85 -25.86 -17.80
C GLN A 459 62.05 -26.73 -17.37
N ARG A 460 62.17 -27.01 -16.07
CA ARG A 460 63.24 -27.88 -15.55
C ARG A 460 63.04 -29.33 -15.98
N GLU A 461 61.80 -29.81 -16.00
CA GLU A 461 61.45 -31.13 -16.51
C GLU A 461 61.79 -31.25 -18.00
N MET A 462 61.37 -30.28 -18.82
CA MET A 462 61.69 -30.21 -20.24
C MET A 462 63.19 -30.24 -20.49
N ASN A 463 63.97 -29.42 -19.78
CA ASN A 463 65.44 -29.42 -19.90
C ASN A 463 66.05 -30.76 -19.52
N THR A 464 65.56 -31.39 -18.44
CA THR A 464 66.02 -32.71 -17.98
C THR A 464 65.68 -33.80 -19.00
N SER A 465 64.51 -33.72 -19.62
CA SER A 465 64.08 -34.63 -20.69
C SER A 465 64.98 -34.51 -21.92
N ILE A 466 65.31 -33.28 -22.34
CA ILE A 466 66.25 -33.04 -23.45
C ILE A 466 67.65 -33.60 -23.12
N GLU A 467 68.16 -33.38 -21.89
CA GLU A 467 69.43 -33.95 -21.46
C GLU A 467 69.42 -35.49 -21.49
N TYR A 468 68.31 -36.09 -21.05
CA TYR A 468 68.10 -37.53 -21.10
C TYR A 468 68.08 -38.05 -22.55
N GLU A 469 67.32 -37.43 -23.45
CA GLU A 469 67.30 -37.79 -24.87
C GLU A 469 68.69 -37.69 -25.52
N GLN A 470 69.44 -36.63 -25.22
CA GLN A 470 70.81 -36.47 -25.70
C GLN A 470 71.74 -37.56 -25.18
N LEU A 471 71.58 -37.97 -23.91
CA LEU A 471 72.33 -39.08 -23.33
C LEU A 471 71.96 -40.42 -23.98
N VAL A 472 70.68 -40.66 -24.25
CA VAL A 472 70.21 -41.86 -24.96
C VAL A 472 70.79 -41.90 -26.38
N LEU A 473 70.75 -40.79 -27.12
CA LEU A 473 71.36 -40.69 -28.45
C LEU A 473 72.86 -40.96 -28.42
N ARG A 474 73.61 -40.38 -27.46
CA ARG A 474 75.04 -40.67 -27.29
C ARG A 474 75.30 -42.13 -26.93
N ALA A 475 74.49 -42.72 -26.05
CA ALA A 475 74.64 -44.11 -25.67
C ALA A 475 74.39 -45.06 -26.86
N ASN A 476 73.39 -44.76 -27.69
CA ASN A 476 73.12 -45.51 -28.91
C ASN A 476 74.24 -45.35 -29.95
N ALA A 477 74.75 -44.13 -30.15
CA ALA A 477 75.89 -43.89 -31.05
C ALA A 477 77.15 -44.64 -30.60
N LEU A 478 77.47 -44.62 -29.30
CA LEU A 478 78.58 -45.39 -28.74
C LEU A 478 78.35 -46.90 -28.90
N ARG A 479 77.11 -47.38 -28.71
CA ARG A 479 76.77 -48.78 -28.93
C ARG A 479 76.98 -49.19 -30.39
N GLU A 480 76.60 -48.35 -31.35
CA GLU A 480 76.81 -48.57 -32.78
C GLU A 480 78.31 -48.55 -33.16
N GLU A 481 79.09 -47.64 -32.58
CA GLU A 481 80.55 -47.61 -32.74
C GLU A 481 81.21 -48.90 -32.23
N LEU A 482 80.84 -49.35 -31.02
CA LEU A 482 81.31 -50.62 -30.45
C LEU A 482 80.88 -51.82 -31.29
N HIS A 483 79.64 -51.86 -31.80
CA HIS A 483 79.20 -52.91 -32.72
C HIS A 483 80.03 -52.93 -34.00
N THR A 484 80.32 -51.76 -34.57
CA THR A 484 81.16 -51.63 -35.77
C THR A 484 82.59 -52.09 -35.52
N GLU A 485 83.15 -51.79 -34.34
CA GLU A 485 84.48 -52.26 -33.95
C GLU A 485 84.51 -53.78 -33.73
N ILE A 486 83.49 -54.34 -33.07
CA ILE A 486 83.31 -55.79 -32.92
C ILE A 486 83.21 -56.47 -34.28
N ASP A 487 82.41 -55.93 -35.20
CA ASP A 487 82.28 -56.46 -36.57
C ASP A 487 83.60 -56.41 -37.33
N ARG A 488 84.39 -55.35 -37.14
CA ARG A 488 85.74 -55.25 -37.72
C ARG A 488 86.66 -56.34 -37.16
N MET A 489 86.71 -56.50 -35.84
CA MET A 489 87.51 -57.55 -35.19
C MET A 489 87.06 -58.95 -35.63
N LEU A 490 85.75 -59.21 -35.71
CA LEU A 490 85.19 -60.46 -36.21
C LEU A 490 85.62 -60.73 -37.66
N ASN A 491 85.56 -59.72 -38.54
CA ASN A 491 86.03 -59.84 -39.91
C ASN A 491 87.52 -60.17 -39.99
N ASP A 492 88.36 -59.56 -39.14
CA ASP A 492 89.79 -59.84 -39.10
C ASP A 492 90.06 -61.26 -38.57
N VAL A 493 89.33 -61.72 -37.56
CA VAL A 493 89.39 -63.11 -37.07
C VAL A 493 88.92 -64.11 -38.14
N ILE A 494 87.84 -63.81 -38.88
CA ILE A 494 87.36 -64.65 -39.98
C ILE A 494 88.42 -64.72 -41.09
N LYS A 495 89.01 -63.59 -41.50
CA LYS A 495 90.09 -63.57 -42.49
C LYS A 495 91.31 -64.36 -42.02
N PHE A 496 91.70 -64.22 -40.76
CA PHE A 496 92.80 -65.00 -40.18
C PHE A 496 92.47 -66.49 -40.19
N LYS A 497 91.24 -66.88 -39.80
CA LYS A 497 90.76 -68.26 -39.87
C LYS A 497 90.81 -68.80 -41.30
N ILE A 498 90.29 -68.05 -42.29
CA ILE A 498 90.33 -68.44 -43.71
C ILE A 498 91.78 -68.58 -44.19
N HIS A 499 92.67 -67.69 -43.78
CA HIS A 499 94.09 -67.77 -44.14
C HIS A 499 94.75 -69.03 -43.56
N VAL A 500 94.50 -69.35 -42.28
CA VAL A 500 95.02 -70.59 -41.66
C VAL A 500 94.42 -71.83 -42.29
N GLN A 501 93.10 -71.85 -42.56
CA GLN A 501 92.44 -72.95 -43.26
C GLN A 501 93.05 -73.15 -44.65
N LYS A 502 93.23 -72.08 -45.41
CA LYS A 502 93.88 -72.14 -46.73
C LYS A 502 95.32 -72.66 -46.62
N ASN A 503 96.11 -72.18 -45.66
CA ASN A 503 97.48 -72.67 -45.47
C ASN A 503 97.50 -74.16 -45.06
N LEU A 504 96.50 -74.64 -44.31
CA LEU A 504 96.36 -76.05 -43.96
C LEU A 504 95.91 -76.89 -45.16
N ASP A 505 94.96 -76.41 -45.96
CA ASP A 505 94.54 -77.06 -47.21
C ASP A 505 95.72 -77.12 -48.21
N ASP A 506 96.49 -76.03 -48.34
CA ASP A 506 97.69 -75.97 -49.17
C ASP A 506 98.77 -76.96 -48.64
N TYR A 507 98.88 -77.13 -47.32
CA TYR A 507 99.80 -78.11 -46.70
C TYR A 507 99.30 -79.54 -46.86
N GLU A 508 98.00 -79.80 -46.73
CA GLU A 508 97.37 -81.09 -47.01
C GLU A 508 97.57 -81.47 -48.48
N GLY A 509 97.38 -80.53 -49.40
CA GLY A 509 97.70 -80.69 -50.82
C GLY A 509 99.17 -81.00 -51.05
N PHE A 510 100.09 -80.28 -50.40
CA PHE A 510 101.52 -80.58 -50.47
C PHE A 510 101.86 -81.98 -49.93
N VAL A 511 101.28 -82.41 -48.81
CA VAL A 511 101.49 -83.77 -48.28
C VAL A 511 100.87 -84.82 -49.20
N ALA A 512 99.72 -84.56 -49.79
CA ALA A 512 99.09 -85.44 -50.78
C ALA A 512 99.97 -85.59 -52.03
N ASP A 513 100.50 -84.50 -52.57
CA ASP A 513 101.42 -84.49 -53.72
C ASP A 513 102.74 -85.23 -53.40
N GLU A 514 103.29 -85.04 -52.20
CA GLU A 514 104.52 -85.72 -51.79
C GLU A 514 104.28 -87.23 -51.50
N LEU A 515 103.10 -87.59 -50.98
CA LEU A 515 102.66 -88.97 -50.83
C LEU A 515 102.45 -89.64 -52.20
N GLU A 516 101.89 -88.93 -53.18
CA GLU A 516 101.71 -89.41 -54.56
C GLU A 516 103.08 -89.59 -55.26
N LYS A 517 104.06 -88.75 -54.94
CA LYS A 517 105.46 -88.90 -55.36
C LYS A 517 106.14 -90.12 -54.74
N GLU A 518 106.01 -90.33 -53.43
CA GLU A 518 106.64 -91.43 -52.70
C GLU A 518 105.99 -92.79 -53.01
N LEU A 519 104.69 -92.83 -53.34
CA LEU A 519 104.01 -94.03 -53.85
C LEU A 519 104.15 -94.22 -55.37
N GLY A 520 104.61 -93.20 -56.10
CA GLY A 520 104.65 -93.15 -57.57
C GLY A 520 106.02 -93.40 -58.21
N SER A 521 107.08 -93.65 -57.45
CA SER A 521 108.40 -93.92 -58.02
C SER A 521 109.26 -94.90 -57.21
N ASP A 522 108.90 -96.19 -57.19
CA ASP A 522 109.85 -97.27 -57.51
C ASP A 522 109.12 -98.60 -57.84
N GLU A 523 109.53 -99.20 -58.96
CA GLU A 523 109.17 -100.52 -59.52
C GLU A 523 107.89 -100.73 -60.38
N LEU A 524 108.11 -100.48 -61.69
CA LEU A 524 107.91 -101.41 -62.83
C LEU A 524 106.51 -101.76 -63.37
N ARG A 525 106.23 -101.11 -64.51
CA ARG A 525 105.55 -101.63 -65.72
C ARG A 525 105.74 -103.14 -65.96
N GLU A 526 104.64 -103.84 -66.26
CA GLU A 526 104.36 -104.51 -67.55
C GLU A 526 102.95 -105.14 -67.50
N ASP A 527 102.00 -104.58 -68.26
CA ASP A 527 101.43 -105.19 -69.49
C ASP A 527 100.47 -106.37 -69.20
N THR A 528 99.22 -106.45 -69.68
CA THR A 528 98.57 -105.84 -70.85
C THR A 528 97.05 -106.13 -70.82
N ARG A 529 96.29 -105.19 -71.38
CA ARG A 529 95.07 -105.34 -72.21
C ARG A 529 93.82 -106.05 -71.68
N GLY A 530 92.71 -105.30 -71.72
CA GLY A 530 91.42 -105.86 -72.13
C GLY A 530 90.20 -105.00 -71.80
N LEU A 531 89.92 -104.01 -72.66
CA LEU A 531 88.59 -103.47 -72.99
C LEU A 531 87.62 -103.15 -71.84
N ASP A 532 87.39 -101.87 -71.58
CA ASP A 532 86.16 -101.46 -70.91
C ASP A 532 85.62 -100.10 -71.38
N MET A 533 84.31 -99.97 -71.16
CA MET A 533 83.31 -99.01 -71.67
C MET A 533 83.62 -97.52 -71.57
#